data_AF-A0A850CAP4-F1
#
_entry.id   AF-A0A850CAP4-F1
#
_cell.length_a   1.000
_cell.length_b   1.000
_cell.length_c   1.000
_cell.angle_alpha   90.00
_cell.angle_beta   90.00
_cell.angle_gamma   90.00
#
_symmetry.space_group_name_H-M   'P 1'
#
loop_
_entity.id
_entity.type
_entity.pdbx_description
1 polymer ?
#
loop_
_entity_poly.entity_id
_entity_poly.type
_entity_poly.pdbx_seq_one_letter_code
_entity_poly.pdbx_strand_id
1 'polypeptide(L)'
;SNLTFDFRLPARRPEEFADRCRELSTSPESPFVKTLTVQNPREDDMWVLRARTLTVYDPRQPDFKTVRVVEDADAFATLLRGRFNLTLADDEVAALWAKAAAQHEQKLAEDAKAEALEGAV
;
A
#
# COMPACT_ATOMS: atom_id res chain seq x y z
N SER A 1 7.84 9.53 5.27
CA SER A 1 9.15 8.88 5.43
C SER A 1 9.93 8.99 4.13
N ASN A 2 11.11 9.61 4.15
CA ASN A 2 12.06 9.55 3.03
C ASN A 2 12.66 8.13 3.01
N LEU A 3 12.22 7.29 2.06
CA LEU A 3 12.78 5.96 1.85
C LEU A 3 14.05 6.10 1.01
N THR A 4 15.14 6.53 1.64
CA THR A 4 16.48 6.43 1.06
C THR A 4 17.07 5.08 1.43
N PHE A 5 17.78 4.44 0.49
CA PHE A 5 18.43 3.16 0.71
C PHE A 5 19.91 3.28 0.33
N ASP A 6 20.77 2.68 1.15
CA ASP A 6 22.18 2.53 0.81
C ASP A 6 22.38 1.23 0.03
N PHE A 7 22.99 1.33 -1.15
CA PHE A 7 23.30 0.17 -1.98
C PHE A 7 24.80 -0.09 -2.00
N ARG A 8 25.16 -1.38 -2.06
CA ARG A 8 26.54 -1.82 -2.34
C ARG A 8 26.59 -2.33 -3.77
N LEU A 9 27.68 -2.02 -4.47
CA LEU A 9 27.89 -2.36 -5.89
C LEU A 9 28.23 -3.84 -6.20
N PRO A 10 28.73 -4.69 -5.28
CA PRO A 10 28.99 -6.08 -5.60
C PRO A 10 27.73 -6.80 -6.08
N ALA A 11 27.85 -7.56 -7.17
CA ALA A 11 26.77 -8.38 -7.70
C ALA A 11 26.28 -9.37 -6.65
N ARG A 12 24.96 -9.53 -6.56
CA ARG A 12 24.27 -10.48 -5.68
C ARG A 12 23.41 -11.40 -6.51
N ARG A 13 23.38 -12.67 -6.15
CA ARG A 13 22.50 -13.64 -6.79
C ARG A 13 21.11 -13.58 -6.14
N PRO A 14 20.01 -13.85 -6.89
CA PRO A 14 18.65 -13.79 -6.34
C PRO A 14 18.44 -14.61 -5.06
N GLU A 15 19.08 -15.77 -4.95
CA GLU A 15 19.02 -16.64 -3.78
C GLU A 15 19.53 -15.99 -2.49
N GLU A 16 20.43 -15.01 -2.60
CA GLU A 16 20.98 -14.28 -1.44
C GLU A 16 19.93 -13.36 -0.79
N PHE A 17 18.79 -13.11 -1.46
CA PHE A 17 17.68 -12.35 -0.93
C PHE A 17 16.58 -13.22 -0.32
N ALA A 18 16.65 -14.55 -0.45
CA ALA A 18 15.55 -15.45 -0.08
C ALA A 18 15.11 -15.30 1.39
N ASP A 19 16.08 -15.21 2.32
CA ASP A 19 15.78 -15.05 3.75
C ASP A 19 15.15 -13.70 4.04
N ARG A 20 15.64 -12.64 3.39
CA ARG A 20 15.08 -11.29 3.57
C ARG A 20 13.68 -11.18 2.97
N CYS A 21 13.44 -11.80 1.81
CA CYS A 21 12.12 -11.89 1.20
C CYS A 21 11.15 -12.65 2.11
N ARG A 22 11.58 -13.79 2.68
CA ARG A 22 10.79 -14.55 3.66
C ARG A 22 10.41 -13.67 4.83
N GLU A 23 11.39 -13.06 5.50
CA GLU A 23 11.17 -12.17 6.63
C GLU A 23 10.18 -11.04 6.29
N LEU A 24 10.39 -10.32 5.18
CA LEU A 24 9.52 -9.22 4.76
C LEU A 24 8.10 -9.69 4.39
N SER A 25 7.94 -10.94 3.96
CA SER A 25 6.62 -11.51 3.61
C SER A 25 5.87 -12.11 4.79
N THR A 26 6.54 -12.47 5.90
CA THR A 26 5.92 -13.18 7.02
C THR A 26 5.98 -12.44 8.36
N SER A 27 6.95 -11.54 8.57
CA SER A 27 7.13 -10.89 9.86
C SER A 27 5.95 -9.96 10.17
N PRO A 28 5.34 -10.04 11.37
CA PRO A 28 4.26 -9.12 11.76
C PRO A 28 4.75 -7.66 11.84
N GLU A 29 6.05 -7.46 12.04
CA GLU A 29 6.66 -6.12 12.05
C GLU A 29 6.93 -5.57 10.65
N SER A 30 6.83 -6.41 9.62
CA SER A 30 7.07 -5.99 8.24
C SER A 30 5.99 -5.00 7.79
N PRO A 31 6.36 -3.86 7.17
CA PRO A 31 5.39 -2.93 6.61
C PRO A 31 4.54 -3.58 5.51
N PHE A 32 5.08 -4.57 4.80
CA PHE A 32 4.35 -5.32 3.75
C PHE A 32 3.30 -6.28 4.32
N VAL A 33 3.45 -6.71 5.57
CA VAL A 33 2.45 -7.52 6.28
C VAL A 33 1.41 -6.61 6.93
N LYS A 34 1.87 -5.52 7.58
CA LYS A 34 1.03 -4.53 8.28
C LYS A 34 0.05 -3.80 7.37
N THR A 35 0.43 -3.52 6.12
CA THR A 35 -0.39 -2.72 5.22
C THR A 35 -0.34 -3.26 3.79
N LEU A 36 -1.49 -3.71 3.30
CA LEU A 36 -1.68 -4.04 1.90
C LEU A 36 -1.29 -2.81 1.07
N THR A 37 -0.36 -2.99 0.15
CA THR A 37 0.14 -1.91 -0.71
C THR A 37 0.23 -2.41 -2.14
N VAL A 38 -0.33 -1.65 -3.08
CA VAL A 38 -0.16 -1.87 -4.52
C VAL A 38 0.35 -0.57 -5.14
N GLN A 39 1.42 -0.66 -5.93
CA GLN A 39 2.05 0.49 -6.57
C GLN A 39 2.17 0.23 -8.07
N ASN A 40 1.81 1.22 -8.88
CA ASN A 40 1.94 1.16 -10.32
C ASN A 40 2.45 2.51 -10.84
N PRO A 41 3.79 2.70 -10.87
CA PRO A 41 4.41 3.86 -11.50
C PRO A 41 4.29 3.74 -13.03
N ARG A 42 3.91 4.84 -13.68
CA ARG A 42 3.88 5.02 -15.13
C ARG A 42 4.65 6.28 -15.51
N GLU A 43 4.68 6.58 -16.81
CA GLU A 43 5.37 7.75 -17.36
C GLU A 43 4.87 9.06 -16.75
N ASP A 44 3.55 9.26 -16.69
CA ASP A 44 2.94 10.52 -16.26
C ASP A 44 2.32 10.49 -14.86
N ASP A 45 2.11 9.30 -14.28
CA ASP A 45 1.45 9.15 -12.98
C ASP A 45 2.04 8.03 -12.13
N MET A 46 1.79 8.08 -10.83
CA MET A 46 2.07 6.97 -9.93
C MET A 46 0.85 6.69 -9.06
N TRP A 47 0.28 5.50 -9.23
CA TRP A 47 -0.86 5.05 -8.44
C TRP A 47 -0.38 4.21 -7.28
N VAL A 48 -0.80 4.58 -6.07
CA VAL A 48 -0.43 3.92 -4.82
C VAL A 48 -1.70 3.64 -4.03
N LEU A 49 -2.09 2.38 -3.94
CA LEU A 49 -3.16 1.90 -3.08
C LEU A 49 -2.56 1.40 -1.78
N ARG A 50 -3.00 1.92 -0.64
CA ARG A 50 -2.64 1.45 0.71
C ARG A 50 -3.93 1.14 1.47
N ALA A 51 -4.13 -0.13 1.81
CA ALA A 51 -5.41 -0.62 2.32
C ALA A 51 -6.56 -0.15 1.40
N ARG A 52 -7.43 0.76 1.89
CA ARG A 52 -8.52 1.36 1.12
C ARG A 52 -8.21 2.76 0.55
N THR A 53 -7.05 3.33 0.85
CA THR A 53 -6.71 4.68 0.42
C THR A 53 -5.92 4.63 -0.88
N LEU A 54 -6.48 5.18 -1.95
CA LEU A 54 -5.80 5.38 -3.22
C LEU A 54 -5.22 6.79 -3.27
N THR A 55 -3.90 6.88 -3.43
CA THR A 55 -3.19 8.10 -3.77
C THR A 55 -2.72 8.01 -5.21
N VAL A 56 -3.08 9.00 -6.02
CA VAL A 56 -2.55 9.15 -7.37
C VAL A 56 -1.65 10.36 -7.37
N TYR A 57 -0.36 10.16 -7.61
CA TYR A 57 0.59 11.24 -7.84
C TYR A 57 0.57 11.59 -9.33
N ASP A 58 0.30 12.84 -9.66
CA ASP A 58 0.19 13.34 -11.03
C ASP A 58 0.68 14.80 -11.02
N PRO A 59 1.70 15.15 -11.82
CA PRO A 59 2.31 16.47 -11.81
C PRO A 59 1.35 17.59 -12.26
N ARG A 60 0.21 17.25 -12.87
CA ARG A 60 -0.79 18.21 -13.36
C ARG A 60 -1.80 18.61 -12.28
N GLN A 61 -1.79 17.94 -11.12
CA GLN A 61 -2.71 18.26 -10.01
C GLN A 61 -2.16 19.39 -9.14
N PRO A 62 -3.03 20.22 -8.52
CA PRO A 62 -2.62 21.38 -7.71
C PRO A 62 -1.60 21.06 -6.61
N ASP A 63 -1.73 19.88 -5.97
CA ASP A 63 -0.83 19.39 -4.92
C ASP A 63 0.05 18.22 -5.38
N PHE A 64 0.20 18.05 -6.69
CA PHE A 64 0.88 16.92 -7.34
C PHE A 64 0.29 15.55 -7.01
N LYS A 65 -0.89 15.50 -6.38
CA LYS A 65 -1.60 14.26 -6.04
C LYS A 65 -3.10 14.46 -5.85
N THR A 66 -3.83 13.35 -5.91
CA THR A 66 -5.19 13.20 -5.39
C THR A 66 -5.23 12.03 -4.41
N VAL A 67 -6.11 12.11 -3.42
CA VAL A 67 -6.31 11.05 -2.43
C VAL A 67 -7.80 10.77 -2.31
N ARG A 68 -8.18 9.49 -2.35
CA ARG A 68 -9.56 9.06 -2.11
C ARG A 68 -9.62 7.70 -1.44
N VAL A 69 -10.69 7.44 -0.71
CA VAL A 69 -10.99 6.12 -0.16
C VAL A 69 -11.73 5.30 -1.22
N VAL A 70 -11.44 4.00 -1.26
CA VAL A 70 -12.18 3.01 -2.05
C VAL A 70 -13.33 2.52 -1.17
N GLU A 71 -14.55 2.78 -1.63
CA GLU A 71 -15.77 2.65 -0.82
C GLU A 71 -16.15 1.20 -0.55
N ASP A 72 -16.05 0.35 -1.57
CA ASP A 72 -16.56 -1.02 -1.52
C ASP A 72 -15.65 -2.03 -2.24
N ALA A 73 -16.00 -3.31 -2.08
CA ALA A 73 -15.27 -4.43 -2.65
C ALA A 73 -15.28 -4.44 -4.19
N ASP A 74 -16.36 -3.96 -4.82
CA ASP A 74 -16.51 -3.96 -6.28
C ASP A 74 -15.62 -2.91 -6.93
N ALA A 75 -15.58 -1.70 -6.35
CA ALA A 75 -14.65 -0.64 -6.74
C ALA A 75 -13.19 -1.07 -6.54
N PHE A 76 -12.92 -1.79 -5.44
CA PHE A 76 -11.60 -2.37 -5.17
C PHE A 76 -11.20 -3.43 -6.21
N ALA A 77 -12.11 -4.37 -6.52
CA ALA A 77 -11.92 -5.40 -7.54
C ALA A 77 -11.63 -4.78 -8.92
N THR A 78 -12.45 -3.80 -9.31
CA THR A 78 -12.32 -3.06 -10.57
C THR A 78 -10.96 -2.36 -10.66
N LEU A 79 -10.51 -1.77 -9.56
CA LEU A 79 -9.21 -1.09 -9.50
C LEU A 79 -8.05 -2.08 -9.65
N LEU A 80 -8.07 -3.19 -8.92
CA LEU A 80 -7.01 -4.21 -8.96
C LEU A 80 -6.90 -4.88 -10.34
N ARG A 81 -8.03 -5.29 -10.92
CA ARG A 81 -8.05 -5.98 -12.22
C ARG A 81 -7.85 -5.02 -13.39
N GLY A 82 -8.46 -3.84 -13.33
CA GLY A 82 -8.39 -2.84 -14.39
C GLY A 82 -7.08 -2.05 -14.36
N ARG A 83 -6.94 -1.14 -13.38
CA ARG A 83 -5.82 -0.18 -13.38
C ARG A 83 -4.49 -0.79 -12.96
N PHE A 84 -4.52 -1.74 -12.03
CA PHE A 84 -3.32 -2.46 -11.57
C PHE A 84 -3.02 -3.72 -12.37
N ASN A 85 -3.92 -4.13 -13.28
CA ASN A 85 -3.74 -5.27 -14.19
C ASN A 85 -3.36 -6.57 -13.47
N LEU A 86 -3.91 -6.79 -12.27
CA LEU A 86 -3.71 -8.02 -11.50
C LEU A 86 -4.75 -9.07 -11.92
N THR A 87 -4.27 -10.28 -12.20
CA THR A 87 -5.15 -11.42 -12.47
C THR A 87 -5.47 -12.10 -11.14
N LEU A 88 -6.58 -11.71 -10.52
CA LEU A 88 -7.03 -12.22 -9.22
C LEU A 88 -8.43 -12.81 -9.36
N ALA A 89 -8.64 -13.98 -8.80
CA ALA A 89 -9.95 -14.61 -8.66
C ALA A 89 -10.81 -13.87 -7.63
N ASP A 90 -12.12 -14.13 -7.62
CA ASP A 90 -13.08 -13.40 -6.76
C ASP A 90 -12.84 -13.66 -5.27
N ASP A 91 -12.45 -14.88 -4.91
CA ASP A 91 -12.09 -15.26 -3.53
C ASP A 91 -10.80 -14.57 -3.06
N GLU A 92 -9.80 -14.45 -3.94
CA GLU A 92 -8.58 -13.69 -3.65
C GLU A 92 -8.89 -12.20 -3.41
N VAL A 93 -9.73 -11.60 -4.24
CA VAL A 93 -10.15 -10.21 -4.08
C VAL A 93 -10.94 -10.02 -2.78
N ALA A 94 -11.86 -10.93 -2.45
CA ALA A 94 -12.61 -10.89 -1.21
C ALA A 94 -11.70 -10.96 0.03
N ALA A 95 -10.70 -11.84 0.01
CA ALA A 95 -9.71 -11.93 1.08
C ALA A 95 -8.87 -10.65 1.22
N LEU A 96 -8.45 -10.06 0.10
CA LEU A 96 -7.70 -8.80 0.08
C LEU A 96 -8.56 -7.62 0.57
N TRP A 97 -9.84 -7.58 0.20
CA TRP A 97 -10.78 -6.56 0.66
C TRP A 97 -10.97 -6.63 2.18
N ALA A 98 -11.22 -7.82 2.73
CA ALA A 98 -11.35 -8.00 4.17
C ALA A 98 -10.11 -7.50 4.93
N LYS A 99 -8.91 -7.80 4.41
CA LYS A 99 -7.65 -7.30 4.95
C LYS A 99 -7.53 -5.77 4.84
N ALA A 100 -7.86 -5.21 3.67
CA ALA A 100 -7.81 -3.78 3.43
C ALA A 100 -8.77 -2.99 4.34
N ALA A 101 -9.99 -3.50 4.57
CA ALA A 101 -10.96 -2.89 5.47
C ALA A 101 -10.45 -2.85 6.91
N ALA A 102 -10.00 -4.00 7.44
CA ALA A 102 -9.47 -4.09 8.80
C ALA A 102 -8.24 -3.17 9.00
N GLN A 103 -7.32 -3.14 8.04
CA GLN A 103 -6.14 -2.26 8.10
C GLN A 103 -6.51 -0.78 8.02
N HIS A 104 -7.51 -0.42 7.24
CA HIS A 104 -8.00 0.96 7.15
C HIS A 104 -8.64 1.41 8.47
N GLU A 105 -9.49 0.58 9.06
CA GLU A 105 -10.09 0.84 10.38
C GLU A 105 -9.04 0.98 11.48
N GLN A 106 -8.05 0.10 11.49
CA GLN A 106 -6.94 0.17 12.44
C GLN A 106 -6.17 1.50 12.30
N LYS A 107 -5.90 1.93 11.06
CA LYS A 107 -5.23 3.20 10.80
C LYS A 107 -6.04 4.40 11.27
N LEU A 108 -7.35 4.43 10.99
CA LEU A 108 -8.24 5.49 11.48
C LEU A 108 -8.25 5.57 13.02
N ALA A 109 -8.25 4.41 13.70
CA ALA A 109 -8.19 4.36 15.16
C ALA A 109 -6.83 4.85 15.72
N GLU A 110 -5.72 4.58 15.03
CA GLU A 110 -4.40 5.09 15.38
C GLU A 110 -4.31 6.62 15.20
N ASP A 111 -4.83 7.13 14.08
CA ASP A 111 -4.83 8.57 13.77
C ASP A 111 -5.71 9.34 14.76
N ALA A 112 -6.91 8.85 15.08
CA ALA A 112 -7.78 9.45 16.09
C ALA A 112 -7.13 9.50 17.49
N LYS A 113 -6.35 8.47 17.86
CA LYS A 113 -5.58 8.47 19.11
C LYS A 113 -4.45 9.49 19.11
N ALA A 114 -3.76 9.64 17.98
CA ALA A 114 -2.69 10.62 17.82
C ALA A 114 -3.23 12.06 17.91
N GLU A 115 -4.33 12.35 17.22
CA GLU A 115 -5.01 13.66 17.28
C GLU A 115 -5.50 14.00 18.69
N ALA A 116 -6.07 13.02 19.39
CA ALA A 116 -6.50 13.21 20.79
C ALA A 116 -5.33 13.48 21.74
N LEU A 117 -4.15 12.94 21.44
CA LEU A 117 -2.93 13.18 22.22
C LEU A 117 -2.32 14.55 21.92
N GLU A 118 -2.30 14.98 20.64
CA GLU A 118 -1.80 16.30 20.24
C GLU A 118 -2.72 17.44 20.68
N GLY A 119 -4.04 17.25 20.67
CA GLY A 119 -5.01 18.24 21.16
C GLY A 119 -5.07 18.38 22.68
N ALA A 120 -4.40 17.49 23.43
CA ALA A 120 -4.30 17.52 24.88
C ALA A 120 -3.02 18.21 25.40
N VAL A 121 -2.15 18.69 24.49
CA VAL A 121 -0.86 19.36 24.80
C VAL A 121 -0.96 20.87 24.60
#